data_AF-A0A7S3WDU9-F1
#
_entry.id   AF-A0A7S3WDU9-F1
#
_cell.length_a   1.000
_cell.length_b   1.000
_cell.length_c   1.000
_cell.angle_alpha   90.00
_cell.angle_beta   90.00
_cell.angle_gamma   90.00
#
_symmetry.space_group_name_H-M   'P 1'
#
loop_
_entity.id
_entity.type
_entity.pdbx_description
1 polymer ?
#
loop_
_entity_poly.entity_id
_entity_poly.type
_entity_poly.pdbx_seq_one_letter_code
_entity_poly.pdbx_strand_id
1 'polypeptide(L)'
;GRREEEALRGLAAHLLEEWPVPQALHGALAFADRPLSEAAHRVAKAFVAVHAAAGRGEASVLESLREHVAPGMTKAAAKQFVQPGGAAGDGPLFALRRAQVASLGGAAWVGEAACETRLGRSILRSGEPSEEFGSVALDWACRYEEALPAAQMASTIDFLLEMRATQPDYTCVGRTPKTVRAALEAYVASTISFGEVQDEAFQPNPRGLKPWFELGATIPARTKVRVPYEGPCELGGAGQPGAEPATVRVAEILSLRRLFYEGEQLCNCLEDSRRSQSKYLQRARERVSSFWSLTRQEEGGPVEHLCLIEVWHMGGGRNEIRQAEGPRPRTIPSAEAWYWLQHWCEREGVDLSTWDCYS
;
A
#
# COMPACT_ATOMS: atom_id res chain seq x y z
N GLY A 1 -10.58 -2.52 -21.74
CA GLY A 1 -11.51 -1.65 -21.01
C GLY A 1 -12.89 -2.30 -21.00
N ARG A 2 -13.93 -1.64 -21.52
CA ARG A 2 -15.32 -2.14 -21.43
C ARG A 2 -15.63 -3.46 -22.16
N ARG A 3 -15.19 -3.61 -23.42
CA ARG A 3 -15.45 -4.83 -24.21
C ARG A 3 -14.79 -6.08 -23.65
N GLU A 4 -13.61 -5.93 -23.06
CA GLU A 4 -12.85 -7.02 -22.48
C GLU A 4 -13.47 -7.46 -21.15
N GLU A 5 -13.97 -6.51 -20.34
CA GLU A 5 -14.76 -6.76 -19.13
C GLU A 5 -16.09 -7.48 -19.44
N GLU A 6 -16.82 -7.05 -20.46
CA GLU A 6 -18.07 -7.71 -20.90
C GLU A 6 -17.81 -9.13 -21.40
N ALA A 7 -16.73 -9.35 -22.16
CA ALA A 7 -16.34 -10.67 -22.63
C ALA A 7 -15.92 -11.60 -21.48
N LEU A 8 -15.18 -11.09 -20.49
CA LEU A 8 -14.79 -11.84 -19.30
C LEU A 8 -15.98 -12.20 -18.42
N ARG A 9 -16.96 -11.30 -18.25
CA ARG A 9 -18.22 -11.60 -17.54
C ARG A 9 -19.04 -12.66 -18.27
N GLY A 10 -19.19 -12.55 -19.58
CA GLY A 10 -19.88 -13.57 -20.37
C GLY A 10 -19.21 -14.94 -20.28
N LEU A 11 -17.87 -14.97 -20.29
CA LEU A 11 -17.09 -16.20 -20.08
C LEU A 11 -17.23 -16.74 -18.65
N ALA A 12 -17.20 -15.87 -17.63
CA ALA A 12 -17.34 -16.26 -16.23
C ALA A 12 -18.71 -16.90 -15.95
N ALA A 13 -19.79 -16.26 -16.40
CA ALA A 13 -21.15 -16.78 -16.29
C ALA A 13 -21.27 -18.15 -16.96
N HIS A 14 -20.79 -18.28 -18.20
CA HIS A 14 -20.81 -19.55 -18.93
C HIS A 14 -20.03 -20.66 -18.20
N LEU A 15 -18.82 -20.35 -17.70
CA LEU A 15 -17.99 -21.33 -17.01
C LEU A 15 -18.60 -21.79 -15.68
N LEU A 16 -19.23 -20.87 -14.94
CA LEU A 16 -19.90 -21.18 -13.67
C LEU A 16 -21.19 -21.99 -13.85
N GLU A 17 -21.93 -21.77 -14.93
CA GLU A 17 -23.19 -22.47 -15.22
C GLU A 17 -22.97 -23.88 -15.79
N GLU A 18 -22.00 -24.04 -16.70
CA GLU A 18 -21.86 -25.27 -17.50
C GLU A 18 -20.92 -26.30 -16.89
N TRP A 19 -19.99 -25.89 -16.02
CA TRP A 19 -18.90 -26.75 -15.57
C TRP A 19 -18.78 -26.83 -14.04
N PRO A 20 -18.38 -27.97 -13.48
CA PRO A 20 -18.00 -28.07 -12.07
C PRO A 20 -16.65 -27.35 -11.86
N VAL A 21 -16.73 -26.07 -11.54
CA VAL A 21 -15.58 -25.19 -11.34
C VAL A 21 -14.92 -25.44 -9.97
N PRO A 22 -13.57 -25.59 -9.88
CA PRO A 22 -12.87 -25.66 -8.59
C PRO A 22 -13.18 -24.45 -7.72
N GLN A 23 -13.29 -24.63 -6.40
CA GLN A 23 -13.75 -23.59 -5.48
C GLN A 23 -12.96 -22.27 -5.55
N ALA A 24 -11.64 -22.35 -5.78
CA ALA A 24 -10.79 -21.18 -5.97
C ALA A 24 -11.10 -20.41 -7.27
N LEU A 25 -11.36 -21.12 -8.37
CA LEU A 25 -11.77 -20.53 -9.64
C LEU A 25 -13.20 -19.99 -9.55
N HIS A 26 -14.09 -20.66 -8.81
CA HIS A 26 -15.42 -20.15 -8.51
C HIS A 26 -15.34 -18.81 -7.76
N GLY A 27 -14.43 -18.70 -6.78
CA GLY A 27 -14.15 -17.43 -6.10
C GLY A 27 -13.65 -16.35 -7.06
N ALA A 28 -12.70 -16.67 -7.95
CA ALA A 28 -12.16 -15.71 -8.92
C ALA A 28 -13.21 -15.22 -9.94
N LEU A 29 -14.05 -16.12 -10.44
CA LEU A 29 -15.10 -15.83 -11.42
C LEU A 29 -16.28 -15.08 -10.77
N ALA A 30 -16.72 -15.48 -9.57
CA ALA A 30 -17.76 -14.78 -8.83
C ALA A 30 -17.40 -13.33 -8.48
N PHE A 31 -16.11 -13.04 -8.39
CA PHE A 31 -15.61 -11.67 -8.31
C PHE A 31 -15.91 -10.92 -9.62
N ALA A 32 -15.55 -11.44 -10.79
CA ALA A 32 -15.75 -10.78 -12.09
C ALA A 32 -17.22 -10.38 -12.38
N ASP A 33 -18.19 -11.12 -11.84
CA ASP A 33 -19.62 -10.87 -12.02
C ASP A 33 -20.20 -9.72 -11.18
N ARG A 34 -19.43 -9.14 -10.26
CA ARG A 34 -19.86 -7.98 -9.45
C ARG A 34 -19.32 -6.66 -10.03
N PRO A 35 -19.95 -5.50 -9.74
CA PRO A 35 -19.29 -4.21 -9.94
C PRO A 35 -18.10 -4.13 -8.97
N LEU A 36 -16.91 -4.44 -9.47
CA LEU A 36 -15.69 -4.54 -8.67
C LEU A 36 -14.78 -3.32 -8.81
N SER A 37 -14.00 -3.08 -7.75
CA SER A 37 -12.80 -2.25 -7.84
C SER A 37 -11.78 -2.85 -8.82
N GLU A 38 -10.91 -2.03 -9.39
CA GLU A 38 -9.86 -2.50 -10.30
C GLU A 38 -8.88 -3.48 -9.63
N ALA A 39 -8.64 -3.33 -8.33
CA ALA A 39 -7.81 -4.25 -7.55
C ALA A 39 -8.40 -5.68 -7.55
N ALA A 40 -9.70 -5.79 -7.31
CA ALA A 40 -10.42 -7.05 -7.33
C ALA A 40 -10.42 -7.71 -8.73
N HIS A 41 -10.52 -6.91 -9.81
CA HIS A 41 -10.38 -7.43 -11.17
C HIS A 41 -9.00 -8.01 -11.46
N ARG A 42 -7.92 -7.38 -10.97
CA ARG A 42 -6.55 -7.90 -11.14
C ARG A 42 -6.35 -9.23 -10.45
N VAL A 43 -6.89 -9.36 -9.23
CA VAL A 43 -6.90 -10.63 -8.49
C VAL A 43 -7.61 -11.70 -9.30
N ALA A 44 -8.84 -11.44 -9.76
CA ALA A 44 -9.61 -12.38 -10.57
C ALA A 44 -8.84 -12.81 -11.83
N LYS A 45 -8.27 -11.85 -12.58
CA LYS A 45 -7.50 -12.12 -13.80
C LYS A 45 -6.29 -13.03 -13.55
N ALA A 46 -5.53 -12.78 -12.48
CA ALA A 46 -4.35 -13.58 -12.15
C ALA A 46 -4.73 -15.04 -11.82
N PHE A 47 -5.77 -15.25 -11.00
CA PHE A 47 -6.21 -16.60 -10.64
C PHE A 47 -6.89 -17.34 -11.80
N VAL A 48 -7.58 -16.64 -12.70
CA VAL A 48 -8.07 -17.24 -13.96
C VAL A 48 -6.89 -17.71 -14.82
N ALA A 49 -5.83 -16.91 -14.94
CA ALA A 49 -4.62 -17.31 -15.69
C ALA A 49 -3.97 -18.58 -15.11
N VAL A 50 -3.83 -18.63 -13.78
CA VAL A 50 -3.32 -19.82 -13.06
C VAL A 50 -4.08 -21.08 -13.42
N HIS A 51 -5.42 -21.04 -13.31
CA HIS A 51 -6.25 -22.21 -13.57
C HIS A 51 -6.32 -22.56 -15.05
N ALA A 52 -6.26 -21.58 -15.95
CA ALA A 52 -6.26 -21.81 -17.38
C ALA A 52 -4.97 -22.49 -17.86
N ALA A 53 -3.79 -22.05 -17.37
CA ALA A 53 -2.52 -22.71 -17.66
C ALA A 53 -2.49 -24.15 -17.13
N ALA A 54 -2.98 -24.37 -15.91
CA ALA A 54 -3.11 -25.70 -15.33
C ALA A 54 -4.08 -26.61 -16.09
N GLY A 55 -5.25 -26.08 -16.49
CA GLY A 55 -6.25 -26.83 -17.25
C GLY A 55 -5.80 -27.21 -18.66
N ARG A 56 -4.94 -26.40 -19.29
CA ARG A 56 -4.31 -26.73 -20.59
C ARG A 56 -3.11 -27.67 -20.48
N GLY A 57 -2.66 -27.98 -19.26
CA GLY A 57 -1.46 -28.80 -19.03
C GLY A 57 -0.14 -28.08 -19.35
N GLU A 58 -0.15 -26.74 -19.47
CA GLU A 58 1.04 -25.94 -19.78
C GLU A 58 1.98 -25.82 -18.57
N ALA A 59 1.41 -25.76 -17.36
CA ALA A 59 2.15 -25.69 -16.09
C ALA A 59 1.31 -26.31 -14.97
N SER A 60 1.95 -26.75 -13.88
CA SER A 60 1.20 -27.13 -12.68
C SER A 60 0.55 -25.91 -12.02
N VAL A 61 -0.46 -26.14 -11.17
CA VAL A 61 -1.09 -25.07 -10.35
C VAL A 61 -0.04 -24.36 -9.49
N LEU A 62 0.95 -25.10 -8.98
CA LEU A 62 2.04 -24.54 -8.17
C LEU A 62 2.96 -23.63 -9.00
N GLU A 63 3.39 -24.08 -10.19
CA GLU A 63 4.23 -23.28 -11.09
C GLU A 63 3.49 -22.02 -11.55
N SER A 64 2.24 -22.17 -11.96
CA SER A 64 1.42 -21.04 -12.41
C SER A 64 1.15 -20.04 -11.29
N LEU A 65 0.91 -20.51 -10.05
CA LEU A 65 0.77 -19.62 -8.90
C LEU A 65 2.05 -18.85 -8.63
N ARG A 66 3.23 -19.48 -8.72
CA ARG A 66 4.52 -18.77 -8.56
C ARG A 66 4.75 -17.72 -9.65
N GLU A 67 4.23 -17.95 -10.84
CA GLU A 67 4.37 -17.01 -11.97
C GLU A 67 3.44 -15.81 -11.85
N HIS A 68 2.19 -16.03 -11.41
CA HIS A 68 1.14 -15.02 -11.49
C HIS A 68 0.70 -14.43 -10.14
N VAL A 69 1.07 -15.04 -9.02
CA VAL A 69 0.57 -14.66 -7.69
C VAL A 69 1.69 -14.71 -6.64
N ALA A 70 1.82 -13.63 -5.87
CA ALA A 70 2.87 -13.49 -4.87
C ALA A 70 2.33 -13.19 -3.45
N PRO A 71 3.12 -13.42 -2.38
CA PRO A 71 4.35 -14.21 -2.31
C PRO A 71 4.22 -15.61 -2.90
N GLY A 72 5.31 -16.08 -3.50
CA GLY A 72 5.41 -17.40 -4.12
C GLY A 72 5.03 -18.52 -3.15
N MET A 73 4.41 -19.56 -3.69
CA MET A 73 3.77 -20.59 -2.88
C MET A 73 4.70 -21.80 -2.63
N THR A 74 4.67 -22.33 -1.40
CA THR A 74 5.30 -23.62 -1.05
C THR A 74 4.42 -24.79 -1.49
N LYS A 75 5.00 -26.00 -1.63
CA LYS A 75 4.21 -27.21 -1.95
C LYS A 75 3.16 -27.52 -0.87
N ALA A 76 3.45 -27.22 0.39
CA ALA A 76 2.52 -27.41 1.51
C ALA A 76 1.34 -26.43 1.43
N ALA A 77 1.60 -25.15 1.20
CA ALA A 77 0.55 -24.15 0.98
C ALA A 77 -0.31 -24.48 -0.25
N ALA A 78 0.31 -24.94 -1.34
CA ALA A 78 -0.39 -25.38 -2.55
C ALA A 78 -1.42 -26.48 -2.26
N LYS A 79 -1.00 -27.48 -1.48
CA LYS A 79 -1.86 -28.59 -1.08
C LYS A 79 -3.07 -28.09 -0.28
N GLN A 80 -2.86 -27.16 0.66
CA GLN A 80 -3.96 -26.60 1.45
C GLN A 80 -4.88 -25.72 0.62
N PHE A 81 -4.34 -24.92 -0.30
CA PHE A 81 -5.11 -24.04 -1.18
C PHE A 81 -6.10 -24.80 -2.08
N VAL A 82 -5.71 -25.99 -2.56
CA VAL A 82 -6.57 -26.82 -3.44
C VAL A 82 -7.52 -27.75 -2.68
N GLN A 83 -7.51 -27.76 -1.34
CA GLN A 83 -8.44 -28.61 -0.59
C GLN A 83 -9.88 -28.09 -0.71
N PRO A 84 -10.85 -28.98 -1.00
CA PRO A 84 -12.27 -28.63 -1.00
C PRO A 84 -12.70 -28.30 0.44
N GLY A 85 -13.11 -27.05 0.69
CA GLY A 85 -13.44 -26.58 2.04
C GLY A 85 -13.07 -25.12 2.35
N GLY A 86 -12.45 -24.38 1.41
CA GLY A 86 -12.25 -22.94 1.57
C GLY A 86 -13.60 -22.22 1.69
N ALA A 87 -13.70 -21.17 2.51
CA ALA A 87 -14.93 -20.40 2.59
C ALA A 87 -15.25 -19.79 1.21
N ALA A 88 -16.35 -20.24 0.59
CA ALA A 88 -16.88 -19.64 -0.63
C ALA A 88 -17.46 -18.27 -0.27
N GLY A 89 -16.71 -17.19 -0.49
CA GLY A 89 -17.22 -15.84 -0.22
C GLY A 89 -16.17 -14.74 -0.29
N ASP A 90 -14.96 -15.00 0.20
CA ASP A 90 -14.01 -13.91 0.50
C ASP A 90 -12.93 -13.68 -0.58
N GLY A 91 -13.00 -14.44 -1.68
CA GLY A 91 -12.09 -14.32 -2.83
C GLY A 91 -10.86 -15.24 -2.78
N PRO A 92 -10.23 -15.51 -3.93
CA PRO A 92 -9.14 -16.49 -4.04
C PRO A 92 -7.86 -16.05 -3.31
N LEU A 93 -7.65 -14.75 -3.13
CA LEU A 93 -6.47 -14.23 -2.43
C LEU A 93 -6.54 -14.51 -0.91
N PHE A 94 -7.72 -14.42 -0.31
CA PHE A 94 -7.91 -14.75 1.11
C PHE A 94 -7.70 -16.25 1.36
N ALA A 95 -8.24 -17.10 0.48
CA ALA A 95 -7.97 -18.54 0.52
C ALA A 95 -6.47 -18.85 0.43
N LEU A 96 -5.73 -18.12 -0.42
CA LEU A 96 -4.28 -18.24 -0.50
C LEU A 96 -3.59 -17.84 0.81
N ARG A 97 -3.98 -16.71 1.45
CA ARG A 97 -3.36 -16.27 2.72
C ARG A 97 -3.60 -17.26 3.86
N ARG A 98 -4.82 -17.76 3.99
CA ARG A 98 -5.17 -18.82 4.96
C ARG A 98 -4.32 -20.07 4.74
N ALA A 99 -4.15 -20.50 3.49
CA ALA A 99 -3.32 -21.66 3.14
C ALA A 99 -1.81 -21.42 3.41
N GLN A 100 -1.32 -20.19 3.24
CA GLN A 100 0.07 -19.85 3.58
C GLN A 100 0.29 -19.96 5.08
N VAL A 101 -0.57 -19.34 5.90
CA VAL A 101 -0.49 -19.39 7.36
C VAL A 101 -0.61 -20.82 7.88
N ALA A 102 -1.61 -21.58 7.42
CA ALA A 102 -1.79 -22.95 7.86
C ALA A 102 -0.64 -23.88 7.40
N SER A 103 0.09 -23.55 6.32
CA SER A 103 1.28 -24.30 5.92
C SER A 103 2.51 -24.00 6.79
N LEU A 104 2.52 -22.83 7.43
CA LEU A 104 3.53 -22.40 8.40
C LEU A 104 3.22 -22.90 9.82
N GLY A 105 2.07 -23.55 10.01
CA GLY A 105 1.61 -24.06 11.31
C GLY A 105 1.00 -22.98 12.22
N GLY A 106 0.67 -21.80 11.67
CA GLY A 106 0.00 -20.74 12.44
C GLY A 106 -1.47 -21.01 12.66
N ALA A 107 -2.04 -20.35 13.67
CA ALA A 107 -3.45 -20.42 14.01
C ALA A 107 -4.35 -19.81 12.93
N ALA A 108 -5.59 -20.29 12.82
CA ALA A 108 -6.55 -19.84 11.82
C ALA A 108 -6.81 -18.32 11.88
N TRP A 109 -6.82 -17.73 13.08
CA TRP A 109 -7.03 -16.30 13.26
C TRP A 109 -5.89 -15.44 12.69
N VAL A 110 -4.65 -15.96 12.63
CA VAL A 110 -3.54 -15.29 11.93
C VAL A 110 -3.80 -15.28 10.43
N GLY A 111 -4.46 -16.32 9.90
CA GLY A 111 -4.95 -16.38 8.53
C GLY A 111 -5.96 -15.28 8.23
N GLU A 112 -6.92 -15.06 9.13
CA GLU A 112 -7.88 -13.95 9.00
C GLU A 112 -7.19 -12.59 9.07
N ALA A 113 -6.27 -12.40 10.02
CA ALA A 113 -5.49 -11.17 10.11
C ALA A 113 -4.68 -10.92 8.83
N ALA A 114 -4.08 -11.97 8.23
CA ALA A 114 -3.36 -11.87 6.96
C ALA A 114 -4.27 -11.45 5.79
N CYS A 115 -5.55 -11.85 5.78
CA CYS A 115 -6.53 -11.41 4.79
C CYS A 115 -6.82 -9.89 4.88
N GLU A 116 -6.73 -9.31 6.08
CA GLU A 116 -6.96 -7.88 6.30
C GLU A 116 -5.77 -7.00 5.86
N THR A 117 -4.60 -7.59 5.66
CA THR A 117 -3.37 -6.88 5.25
C THR A 117 -3.37 -6.47 3.78
N ARG A 118 -2.37 -5.69 3.36
CA ARG A 118 -2.10 -5.42 1.94
C ARG A 118 -1.91 -6.70 1.11
N LEU A 119 -1.37 -7.77 1.70
CA LEU A 119 -1.20 -9.06 1.04
C LEU A 119 -2.55 -9.72 0.74
N GLY A 120 -3.53 -9.58 1.63
CA GLY A 120 -4.87 -10.14 1.44
C GLY A 120 -5.70 -9.35 0.43
N ARG A 121 -5.47 -8.03 0.33
CA ARG A 121 -6.28 -7.10 -0.49
C ARG A 121 -5.76 -6.87 -1.90
N SER A 122 -4.49 -7.13 -2.15
CA SER A 122 -3.87 -6.90 -3.46
C SER A 122 -2.82 -7.94 -3.80
N ILE A 123 -2.73 -8.29 -5.09
CA ILE A 123 -1.51 -8.85 -5.64
C ILE A 123 -0.56 -7.66 -5.78
N LEU A 124 0.49 -7.62 -4.96
CA LEU A 124 1.51 -6.59 -5.07
C LEU A 124 2.29 -6.87 -6.39
N ARG A 125 3.11 -5.94 -6.89
CA ARG A 125 3.71 -6.12 -8.22
C ARG A 125 4.81 -7.19 -8.16
N SER A 126 4.76 -8.15 -9.09
CA SER A 126 5.81 -9.17 -9.24
C SER A 126 7.18 -8.50 -9.38
N GLY A 127 8.12 -8.91 -8.52
CA GLY A 127 9.48 -8.38 -8.46
C GLY A 127 9.71 -7.25 -7.44
N GLU A 128 8.72 -6.84 -6.65
CA GLU A 128 8.96 -5.95 -5.51
C GLU A 128 9.57 -6.70 -4.31
N PRO A 129 10.64 -6.20 -3.67
CA PRO A 129 11.26 -6.84 -2.51
C PRO A 129 10.30 -7.13 -1.34
N SER A 130 9.22 -6.34 -1.23
CA SER A 130 8.15 -6.54 -0.24
C SER A 130 7.28 -7.77 -0.52
N GLU A 131 7.18 -8.22 -1.78
CA GLU A 131 6.42 -9.42 -2.13
C GLU A 131 7.12 -10.69 -1.72
N GLU A 132 8.40 -10.84 -2.06
CA GLU A 132 9.21 -12.00 -1.65
C GLU A 132 9.32 -12.09 -0.13
N PHE A 133 9.37 -10.94 0.52
CA PHE A 133 9.40 -10.84 1.98
C PHE A 133 8.05 -11.19 2.63
N GLY A 134 6.95 -11.22 1.88
CA GLY A 134 5.62 -11.52 2.41
C GLY A 134 5.57 -12.88 3.13
N SER A 135 6.22 -13.92 2.59
CA SER A 135 6.29 -15.22 3.28
C SER A 135 7.11 -15.16 4.57
N VAL A 136 8.14 -14.33 4.63
CA VAL A 136 8.98 -14.12 5.82
C VAL A 136 8.20 -13.37 6.90
N ALA A 137 7.41 -12.36 6.51
CA ALA A 137 6.52 -11.65 7.42
C ALA A 137 5.42 -12.57 7.98
N LEU A 138 4.82 -13.43 7.16
CA LEU A 138 3.84 -14.42 7.61
C LEU A 138 4.47 -15.47 8.55
N ASP A 139 5.67 -15.98 8.25
CA ASP A 139 6.42 -16.88 9.15
C ASP A 139 6.68 -16.23 10.51
N TRP A 140 7.11 -14.97 10.50
CA TRP A 140 7.31 -14.20 11.71
C TRP A 140 6.02 -14.02 12.51
N ALA A 141 4.91 -13.69 11.84
CA ALA A 141 3.59 -13.55 12.44
C ALA A 141 3.11 -14.86 13.11
N CYS A 142 3.26 -15.99 12.43
CA CYS A 142 2.92 -17.31 12.98
C CYS A 142 3.80 -17.65 14.19
N ARG A 143 5.10 -17.34 14.14
CA ARG A 143 6.04 -17.61 15.24
C ARG A 143 5.71 -16.84 16.52
N TYR A 144 5.19 -15.63 16.40
CA TYR A 144 4.91 -14.73 17.52
C TYR A 144 3.41 -14.51 17.77
N GLU A 145 2.56 -15.42 17.28
CA GLU A 145 1.11 -15.29 17.37
C GLU A 145 0.59 -15.18 18.81
N GLU A 146 1.23 -15.87 19.77
CA GLU A 146 0.86 -15.78 21.19
C GLU A 146 1.34 -14.49 21.88
N ALA A 147 2.32 -13.81 21.30
CA ALA A 147 2.96 -12.63 21.88
C ALA A 147 2.32 -11.30 21.42
N LEU A 148 1.42 -11.36 20.42
CA LEU A 148 0.75 -10.20 19.85
C LEU A 148 -0.76 -10.29 20.04
N PRO A 149 -1.45 -9.20 20.42
CA PRO A 149 -2.90 -9.15 20.39
C PRO A 149 -3.43 -9.37 18.98
N ALA A 150 -4.53 -10.13 18.83
CA ALA A 150 -5.14 -10.39 17.54
C ALA A 150 -5.43 -9.10 16.74
N ALA A 151 -5.89 -8.05 17.41
CA ALA A 151 -6.18 -6.74 16.82
C ALA A 151 -4.95 -6.02 16.24
N GLN A 152 -3.73 -6.42 16.60
CA GLN A 152 -2.49 -5.81 16.10
C GLN A 152 -1.81 -6.64 15.00
N MET A 153 -2.26 -7.87 14.76
CA MET A 153 -1.56 -8.79 13.86
C MET A 153 -1.52 -8.29 12.42
N ALA A 154 -2.66 -7.83 11.89
CA ALA A 154 -2.73 -7.26 10.54
C ALA A 154 -1.79 -6.06 10.38
N SER A 155 -1.87 -5.10 11.31
CA SER A 155 -1.00 -3.91 11.32
C SER A 155 0.48 -4.28 11.45
N THR A 156 0.80 -5.35 12.18
CA THR A 156 2.18 -5.82 12.33
C THR A 156 2.72 -6.39 11.02
N ILE A 157 1.94 -7.21 10.32
CA ILE A 157 2.33 -7.74 9.01
C ILE A 157 2.53 -6.57 8.02
N ASP A 158 1.60 -5.61 7.96
CA ASP A 158 1.72 -4.45 7.08
C ASP A 158 2.92 -3.56 7.43
N PHE A 159 3.23 -3.38 8.72
CA PHE A 159 4.45 -2.71 9.17
C PHE A 159 5.71 -3.40 8.64
N LEU A 160 5.81 -4.72 8.75
CA LEU A 160 6.97 -5.46 8.26
C LEU A 160 7.14 -5.31 6.74
N LEU A 161 6.04 -5.30 5.99
CA LEU A 161 6.04 -5.08 4.55
C LEU A 161 6.43 -3.65 4.19
N GLU A 162 5.98 -2.66 4.97
CA GLU A 162 6.39 -1.27 4.82
C GLU A 162 7.90 -1.12 5.04
N MET A 163 8.43 -1.71 6.11
CA MET A 163 9.87 -1.66 6.39
C MET A 163 10.70 -2.27 5.26
N ARG A 164 10.23 -3.37 4.64
CA ARG A 164 10.89 -3.95 3.46
C ARG A 164 10.76 -3.07 2.22
N ALA A 165 9.62 -2.41 2.03
CA ALA A 165 9.41 -1.51 0.91
C ALA A 165 10.29 -0.25 1.00
N THR A 166 10.51 0.26 2.22
CA THR A 166 11.34 1.45 2.48
C THR A 166 12.84 1.12 2.57
N GLN A 167 13.19 -0.07 3.03
CA GLN A 167 14.57 -0.53 3.20
C GLN A 167 14.72 -1.92 2.54
N PRO A 168 15.28 -2.00 1.32
CA PRO A 168 15.39 -3.25 0.56
C PRO A 168 16.15 -4.37 1.26
N ASP A 169 17.01 -4.06 2.24
CA ASP A 169 17.76 -5.05 3.02
C ASP A 169 17.10 -5.39 4.37
N TYR A 170 15.95 -4.79 4.69
CA TYR A 170 15.26 -5.05 5.95
C TYR A 170 14.86 -6.52 6.07
N THR A 171 15.10 -7.08 7.26
CA THR A 171 14.62 -8.41 7.64
C THR A 171 14.03 -8.39 9.05
N CYS A 172 12.99 -9.19 9.26
CA CYS A 172 12.42 -9.48 10.58
C CYS A 172 13.02 -10.74 11.21
N VAL A 173 13.87 -11.48 10.49
CA VAL A 173 14.58 -12.64 11.04
C VAL A 173 15.48 -12.19 12.20
N GLY A 174 15.33 -12.83 13.35
CA GLY A 174 16.06 -12.47 14.58
C GLY A 174 15.44 -11.31 15.37
N ARG A 175 14.40 -10.64 14.85
CA ARG A 175 13.63 -9.63 15.59
C ARG A 175 12.51 -10.29 16.39
N THR A 176 12.20 -9.72 17.54
CA THR A 176 11.06 -10.10 18.40
C THR A 176 10.03 -8.96 18.46
N PRO A 177 8.78 -9.23 18.89
CA PRO A 177 7.77 -8.18 19.10
C PRO A 177 8.29 -7.01 19.94
N LYS A 178 9.07 -7.31 20.98
CA LYS A 178 9.71 -6.29 21.83
C LYS A 178 10.66 -5.38 21.04
N THR A 179 11.46 -5.93 20.12
CA THR A 179 12.45 -5.16 19.36
C THR A 179 11.84 -4.30 18.26
N VAL A 180 10.62 -4.60 17.82
CA VAL A 180 9.91 -3.82 16.79
C VAL A 180 8.83 -2.90 17.37
N ARG A 181 8.55 -2.98 18.67
CA ARG A 181 7.41 -2.33 19.31
C ARG A 181 7.32 -0.83 19.04
N ALA A 182 8.39 -0.07 19.31
CA ALA A 182 8.38 1.38 19.12
C ALA A 182 8.14 1.77 17.65
N ALA A 183 8.78 1.03 16.72
CA ALA A 183 8.60 1.22 15.29
C ALA A 183 7.16 0.91 14.83
N LEU A 184 6.59 -0.18 15.35
CA LEU A 184 5.23 -0.59 15.07
C LEU A 184 4.22 0.41 15.65
N GLU A 185 4.43 0.90 16.86
CA GLU A 185 3.58 1.93 17.49
C GLU A 185 3.54 3.20 16.64
N ALA A 186 4.70 3.66 16.15
CA ALA A 186 4.77 4.82 15.27
C ALA A 186 4.13 4.55 13.88
N TYR A 187 4.29 3.35 13.34
CA TYR A 187 3.62 2.95 12.11
C TYR A 187 2.10 2.92 12.27
N VAL A 188 1.59 2.32 13.35
CA VAL A 188 0.15 2.23 13.64
C VAL A 188 -0.43 3.62 13.84
N ALA A 189 0.23 4.49 14.61
CA ALA A 189 -0.24 5.84 14.84
C ALA A 189 -0.35 6.66 13.55
N SER A 190 0.59 6.46 12.61
CA SER A 190 0.62 7.16 11.31
C SER A 190 -0.19 6.49 10.21
N THR A 191 -0.80 5.32 10.47
CA THR A 191 -1.59 4.59 9.48
C THR A 191 -3.07 4.83 9.70
N ILE A 192 -3.75 5.33 8.68
CA ILE A 192 -5.19 5.57 8.71
C ILE A 192 -5.90 4.50 7.90
N SER A 193 -6.84 3.81 8.52
CA SER A 193 -7.71 2.83 7.86
C SER A 193 -9.13 3.37 7.81
N PHE A 194 -9.67 3.46 6.60
CA PHE A 194 -11.08 3.69 6.37
C PHE A 194 -11.69 2.33 6.08
N GLY A 195 -12.67 1.88 6.89
CA GLY A 195 -13.30 0.57 6.71
C GLY A 195 -13.91 0.36 5.32
N GLU A 196 -14.42 -0.84 5.04
CA GLU A 196 -14.80 -1.33 3.70
C GLU A 196 -15.98 -0.60 3.00
N VAL A 197 -16.49 0.50 3.56
CA VAL A 197 -17.62 1.22 2.99
C VAL A 197 -17.15 2.09 1.83
N GLN A 198 -17.43 1.64 0.59
CA GLN A 198 -17.38 2.40 -0.68
C GLN A 198 -16.23 3.42 -0.77
N ASP A 199 -14.99 2.95 -0.66
CA ASP A 199 -13.81 3.77 -0.98
C ASP A 199 -13.32 3.47 -2.39
N GLU A 200 -12.93 4.51 -3.12
CA GLU A 200 -12.35 4.39 -4.45
C GLU A 200 -10.85 4.20 -4.31
N ALA A 201 -10.38 2.99 -4.60
CA ALA A 201 -8.97 2.64 -4.50
C ALA A 201 -8.17 3.18 -5.72
N PHE A 202 -7.04 3.81 -5.44
CA PHE A 202 -6.07 4.19 -6.46
C PHE A 202 -5.11 3.04 -6.75
N GLN A 203 -4.53 3.05 -7.95
CA GLN A 203 -3.43 2.14 -8.25
C GLN A 203 -2.13 2.68 -7.67
N PRO A 204 -1.21 1.80 -7.24
CA PRO A 204 0.15 2.22 -6.89
C PRO A 204 0.81 2.96 -8.04
N ASN A 205 1.65 3.93 -7.68
CA ASN A 205 2.30 4.82 -8.62
C ASN A 205 2.98 4.01 -9.76
N PRO A 206 2.86 4.47 -11.02
CA PRO A 206 3.40 3.76 -12.18
C PRO A 206 4.93 3.77 -12.25
N ARG A 207 5.59 4.61 -11.46
CA ARG A 207 7.03 4.88 -11.56
C ARG A 207 7.89 4.08 -10.59
N GLY A 208 7.25 3.36 -9.67
CA GLY A 208 7.96 2.58 -8.66
C GLY A 208 8.61 3.44 -7.58
N LEU A 209 8.16 4.69 -7.40
CA LEU A 209 8.54 5.55 -6.28
C LEU A 209 8.24 4.82 -4.98
N LYS A 210 9.14 4.92 -4.02
CA LYS A 210 9.08 4.19 -2.77
C LYS A 210 8.63 5.09 -1.61
N PRO A 211 7.87 4.53 -0.66
CA PRO A 211 7.59 5.22 0.58
C PRO A 211 8.88 5.45 1.36
N TRP A 212 8.82 6.32 2.35
CA TRP A 212 9.89 6.55 3.32
C TRP A 212 9.32 6.42 4.73
N PHE A 213 10.07 5.76 5.60
CA PHE A 213 9.74 5.60 7.01
C PHE A 213 11.05 5.58 7.80
N GLU A 214 11.26 6.59 8.62
CA GLU A 214 12.49 6.78 9.39
C GLU A 214 12.17 7.06 10.85
N LEU A 215 12.80 6.29 11.74
CA LEU A 215 12.63 6.39 13.19
C LEU A 215 13.78 7.18 13.78
N GLY A 216 13.47 8.06 14.74
CA GLY A 216 14.47 8.90 15.38
C GLY A 216 15.17 9.86 14.42
N ALA A 217 14.47 10.25 13.35
CA ALA A 217 14.94 11.24 12.39
C ALA A 217 15.14 12.58 13.12
N THR A 218 16.28 13.22 12.85
CA THR A 218 16.63 14.55 13.37
C THR A 218 17.21 15.39 12.23
N ILE A 219 16.99 16.70 12.29
CA ILE A 219 17.60 17.68 11.39
C ILE A 219 18.90 18.15 12.03
N PRO A 220 20.05 18.07 11.34
CA PRO A 220 21.32 18.56 11.87
C PRO A 220 21.24 20.03 12.28
N ALA A 221 21.93 20.39 13.37
CA ALA A 221 21.94 21.77 13.84
C ALA A 221 22.46 22.76 12.80
N ARG A 222 21.82 23.93 12.72
CA ARG A 222 22.15 25.01 11.78
C ARG A 222 21.91 24.65 10.32
N THR A 223 21.01 23.71 10.06
CA THR A 223 20.61 23.37 8.70
C THR A 223 19.85 24.55 8.10
N LYS A 224 20.32 25.05 6.97
CA LYS A 224 19.68 26.15 6.24
C LYS A 224 18.73 25.60 5.20
N VAL A 225 17.45 25.92 5.35
CA VAL A 225 16.39 25.53 4.43
C VAL A 225 15.86 26.76 3.72
N ARG A 226 15.59 26.63 2.43
CA ARG A 226 14.97 27.69 1.63
C ARG A 226 13.66 27.18 1.05
N VAL A 227 12.56 27.57 1.68
CA VAL A 227 11.21 27.28 1.20
C VAL A 227 10.84 28.28 0.10
N PRO A 228 10.14 27.88 -0.97
CA PRO A 228 9.64 28.81 -1.98
C PRO A 228 8.81 29.93 -1.35
N TYR A 229 8.96 31.15 -1.86
CA TYR A 229 8.26 32.36 -1.40
C TYR A 229 8.55 32.79 0.04
N GLU A 230 9.37 32.05 0.79
CA GLU A 230 9.90 32.43 2.10
C GLU A 230 11.42 32.71 2.04
N GLY A 231 11.93 33.41 3.06
CA GLY A 231 13.36 33.63 3.25
C GLY A 231 14.09 32.35 3.69
N PRO A 232 15.43 32.39 3.82
CA PRO A 232 16.16 31.29 4.42
C PRO A 232 15.77 31.12 5.90
N CYS A 233 15.51 29.88 6.31
CA CYS A 233 15.24 29.46 7.69
C CYS A 233 16.38 28.59 8.20
N GLU A 234 16.66 28.63 9.50
CA GLU A 234 17.62 27.76 10.16
C GLU A 234 16.88 26.77 11.07
N LEU A 235 17.22 25.48 10.98
CA LEU A 235 16.59 24.36 11.68
C LEU A 235 17.60 23.53 12.49
N GLY A 236 17.07 22.62 13.31
CA GLY A 236 17.85 21.59 14.03
C GLY A 236 18.63 22.08 15.25
N GLY A 237 18.60 23.38 15.56
CA GLY A 237 19.14 23.90 16.82
C GLY A 237 18.23 23.54 18.02
N ALA A 238 18.77 23.52 19.23
CA ALA A 238 17.99 23.18 20.43
C ALA A 238 16.72 24.05 20.53
N GLY A 239 15.55 23.40 20.66
CA GLY A 239 14.23 24.05 20.68
C GLY A 239 13.73 24.55 19.32
N GLN A 240 14.42 24.23 18.22
CA GLN A 240 13.97 24.51 16.85
C GLN A 240 13.30 23.27 16.22
N PRO A 241 12.46 23.46 15.18
CA PRO A 241 11.88 22.36 14.45
C PRO A 241 12.95 21.37 13.93
N GLY A 242 12.64 20.08 14.04
CA GLY A 242 13.53 18.98 13.67
C GLY A 242 14.68 18.67 14.62
N ALA A 243 14.84 19.38 15.75
CA ALA A 243 15.92 19.12 16.70
C ALA A 243 15.69 17.85 17.53
N GLU A 244 14.44 17.61 17.94
CA GLU A 244 14.06 16.43 18.70
C GLU A 244 13.85 15.22 17.78
N PRO A 245 14.20 14.00 18.21
CA PRO A 245 13.98 12.79 17.43
C PRO A 245 12.49 12.55 17.16
N ALA A 246 12.15 12.34 15.89
CA ALA A 246 10.79 12.02 15.47
C ALA A 246 10.75 10.86 14.49
N THR A 247 9.57 10.27 14.33
CA THR A 247 9.27 9.38 13.20
C THR A 247 8.81 10.22 12.03
N VAL A 248 9.50 10.13 10.89
CA VAL A 248 9.12 10.79 9.64
C VAL A 248 8.64 9.74 8.66
N ARG A 249 7.50 9.99 8.01
CA ARG A 249 6.91 9.06 7.06
C ARG A 249 6.42 9.78 5.80
N VAL A 250 6.80 9.27 4.63
CA VAL A 250 6.17 9.59 3.35
C VAL A 250 5.48 8.34 2.83
N ALA A 251 4.15 8.38 2.74
CA ALA A 251 3.34 7.24 2.34
C ALA A 251 2.45 7.56 1.14
N GLU A 252 2.38 6.65 0.18
CA GLU A 252 1.44 6.76 -0.93
C GLU A 252 0.01 6.66 -0.42
N ILE A 253 -0.84 7.57 -0.87
CA ILE A 253 -2.27 7.56 -0.63
C ILE A 253 -2.92 6.76 -1.75
N LEU A 254 -3.48 5.61 -1.38
CA LEU A 254 -4.08 4.65 -2.30
C LEU A 254 -5.61 4.67 -2.28
N SER A 255 -6.22 5.70 -1.69
CA SER A 255 -7.67 5.82 -1.69
C SER A 255 -8.14 7.27 -1.68
N LEU A 256 -9.31 7.47 -2.30
CA LEU A 256 -9.92 8.80 -2.40
C LEU A 256 -10.29 9.34 -1.02
N ARG A 257 -10.86 8.50 -0.15
CA ARG A 257 -11.27 8.95 1.18
C ARG A 257 -10.08 9.38 2.03
N ARG A 258 -8.95 8.66 1.94
CA ARG A 258 -7.71 9.08 2.60
C ARG A 258 -7.20 10.41 2.04
N LEU A 259 -7.22 10.58 0.72
CA LEU A 259 -6.79 11.83 0.08
C LEU A 259 -7.52 13.04 0.67
N PHE A 260 -8.86 12.98 0.75
CA PHE A 260 -9.65 14.07 1.31
C PHE A 260 -9.48 14.23 2.82
N TYR A 261 -9.38 13.14 3.58
CA TYR A 261 -9.09 13.21 5.01
C TYR A 261 -7.76 13.94 5.30
N GLU A 262 -6.69 13.58 4.58
CA GLU A 262 -5.37 14.22 4.72
C GLU A 262 -5.46 15.71 4.32
N GLY A 263 -6.26 16.00 3.29
CA GLY A 263 -6.64 17.35 2.87
C GLY A 263 -7.27 18.20 3.99
N GLU A 264 -8.18 17.59 4.76
CA GLU A 264 -8.84 18.23 5.90
C GLU A 264 -7.85 18.48 7.05
N GLN A 265 -7.00 17.50 7.39
CA GLN A 265 -6.04 17.62 8.50
C GLN A 265 -5.07 18.78 8.32
N LEU A 266 -4.59 18.97 7.09
CA LEU A 266 -3.65 20.04 6.74
C LEU A 266 -4.33 21.38 6.51
N CYS A 267 -5.67 21.45 6.64
CA CYS A 267 -6.47 22.58 6.21
C CYS A 267 -6.14 23.02 4.77
N ASN A 268 -5.58 22.12 3.95
CA ASN A 268 -5.07 22.38 2.63
C ASN A 268 -6.06 21.88 1.58
N CYS A 269 -7.22 22.53 1.55
CA CYS A 269 -7.85 22.91 0.28
C CYS A 269 -8.19 21.82 -0.72
N LEU A 270 -8.22 20.55 -0.38
CA LEU A 270 -8.98 19.61 -1.19
C LEU A 270 -10.45 19.90 -0.95
N GLU A 271 -11.10 20.60 -1.90
CA GLU A 271 -12.54 20.80 -1.83
C GLU A 271 -13.21 19.44 -1.99
N ASP A 272 -13.88 18.96 -0.95
CA ASP A 272 -14.69 17.75 -1.01
C ASP A 272 -15.98 17.98 -1.83
N SER A 273 -15.80 18.26 -3.12
CA SER A 273 -16.85 18.40 -4.11
C SER A 273 -16.78 17.26 -5.11
N ARG A 274 -17.93 16.89 -5.69
CA ARG A 274 -17.99 15.86 -6.75
C ARG A 274 -17.05 16.17 -7.91
N ARG A 275 -16.84 17.45 -8.23
CA ARG A 275 -15.94 17.88 -9.31
C ARG A 275 -14.49 17.58 -8.97
N SER A 276 -14.04 17.94 -7.77
CA SER A 276 -12.68 17.67 -7.30
C SER A 276 -12.43 16.17 -7.14
N GLN A 277 -13.37 15.43 -6.54
CA GLN A 277 -13.31 13.97 -6.45
C GLN A 277 -13.15 13.34 -7.84
N SER A 278 -13.98 13.74 -8.82
CA SER A 278 -13.92 13.21 -10.19
C SER A 278 -12.57 13.50 -10.85
N LYS A 279 -12.01 14.70 -10.63
CA LYS A 279 -10.70 15.10 -11.15
C LYS A 279 -9.57 14.22 -10.60
N TYR A 280 -9.49 14.05 -9.28
CA TYR A 280 -8.43 13.23 -8.67
C TYR A 280 -8.58 11.74 -9.00
N LEU A 281 -9.83 11.25 -9.04
CA LEU A 281 -10.12 9.90 -9.53
C LEU A 281 -9.67 9.70 -10.96
N GLN A 282 -9.95 10.64 -11.85
CA GLN A 282 -9.52 10.57 -13.25
C GLN A 282 -8.00 10.53 -13.35
N ARG A 283 -7.28 11.43 -12.64
CA ARG A 283 -5.81 11.45 -12.66
C ARG A 283 -5.19 10.15 -12.12
N ALA A 284 -5.73 9.59 -11.03
CA ALA A 284 -5.30 8.31 -10.49
C ALA A 284 -5.55 7.15 -11.48
N ARG A 285 -6.74 7.12 -12.11
CA ARG A 285 -7.13 6.07 -13.09
C ARG A 285 -6.31 6.14 -14.37
N GLU A 286 -6.03 7.36 -14.85
CA GLU A 286 -5.16 7.59 -16.02
C GLU A 286 -3.67 7.42 -15.69
N ARG A 287 -3.33 7.26 -14.40
CA ARG A 287 -1.97 7.09 -13.89
C ARG A 287 -1.05 8.24 -14.29
N VAL A 288 -1.61 9.45 -14.41
CA VAL A 288 -0.86 10.67 -14.73
C VAL A 288 -0.27 11.32 -13.48
N SER A 289 -0.85 11.06 -12.30
CA SER A 289 -0.27 11.45 -11.01
C SER A 289 -0.51 10.42 -9.91
N SER A 290 0.26 10.54 -8.83
CA SER A 290 0.11 9.80 -7.57
C SER A 290 0.09 10.77 -6.38
N PHE A 291 -0.54 10.38 -5.29
CA PHE A 291 -0.73 11.24 -4.11
C PHE A 291 0.01 10.68 -2.91
N TRP A 292 0.63 11.55 -2.11
CA TRP A 292 1.50 11.14 -1.01
C TRP A 292 1.29 12.02 0.21
N SER A 293 1.29 11.41 1.39
CA SER A 293 1.22 12.11 2.67
C SER A 293 2.60 12.10 3.33
N LEU A 294 3.07 13.27 3.77
CA LEU A 294 4.22 13.43 4.64
C LEU A 294 3.72 13.71 6.07
N THR A 295 4.05 12.82 7.00
CA THR A 295 3.70 12.94 8.41
C THR A 295 4.93 12.87 9.32
N ARG A 296 4.77 13.44 10.51
CA ARG A 296 5.77 13.41 11.60
C ARG A 296 5.11 12.98 12.89
N GLN A 297 5.84 12.26 13.73
CA GLN A 297 5.39 11.94 15.09
C GLN A 297 6.57 11.94 16.05
N GLU A 298 6.56 12.83 17.04
CA GLU A 298 7.47 12.76 18.19
C GLU A 298 7.14 11.54 19.07
N GLU A 299 8.10 11.03 19.83
CA GLU A 299 7.89 9.85 20.67
C GLU A 299 6.72 10.07 21.66
N GLY A 300 5.67 9.24 21.54
CA GLY A 300 4.45 9.35 22.36
C GLY A 300 3.51 10.53 22.01
N GLY A 301 3.87 11.36 21.03
CA GLY A 301 3.07 12.48 20.55
C GLY A 301 2.00 12.09 19.51
N PRO A 302 1.09 13.00 19.17
CA PRO A 302 0.15 12.80 18.07
C PRO A 302 0.88 12.80 16.71
N VAL A 303 0.24 12.23 15.70
CA VAL A 303 0.73 12.34 14.33
C VAL A 303 0.38 13.71 13.77
N GLU A 304 1.40 14.41 13.31
CA GLU A 304 1.30 15.69 12.62
C GLU A 304 1.35 15.46 11.12
N HIS A 305 0.37 16.00 10.40
CA HIS A 305 0.39 16.05 8.94
C HIS A 305 1.21 17.27 8.52
N LEU A 306 2.27 17.06 7.75
CA LEU A 306 3.18 18.12 7.33
C LEU A 306 2.94 18.58 5.89
N CYS A 307 2.64 17.65 4.98
CA CYS A 307 2.42 17.97 3.57
C CYS A 307 1.57 16.91 2.86
N LEU A 308 0.77 17.36 1.90
CA LEU A 308 0.08 16.51 0.93
C LEU A 308 0.62 16.83 -0.46
N ILE A 309 1.10 15.80 -1.14
CA ILE A 309 1.94 15.92 -2.33
C ILE A 309 1.23 15.24 -3.50
N GLU A 310 1.18 15.90 -4.65
CA GLU A 310 0.84 15.27 -5.93
C GLU A 310 2.11 15.15 -6.78
N VAL A 311 2.47 13.93 -7.18
CA VAL A 311 3.59 13.68 -8.08
C VAL A 311 3.05 13.38 -9.47
N TRP A 312 3.39 14.22 -10.45
CA TRP A 312 3.01 14.08 -11.85
C TRP A 312 4.03 13.23 -12.61
N HIS A 313 3.52 12.28 -13.39
CA HIS A 313 4.33 11.31 -14.13
C HIS A 313 4.46 11.73 -15.60
N MET A 314 5.47 12.54 -15.88
CA MET A 314 5.67 13.17 -17.19
C MET A 314 6.30 12.23 -18.22
N GLY A 315 6.19 12.60 -19.50
CA GLY A 315 6.89 11.90 -20.58
C GLY A 315 8.42 11.87 -20.36
N GLY A 316 9.07 10.81 -20.84
CA GLY A 316 10.53 10.65 -20.70
C GLY A 316 11.00 10.19 -19.32
N GLY A 317 10.09 9.70 -18.46
CA GLY A 317 10.46 9.14 -17.15
C GLY A 317 10.62 10.17 -16.03
N ARG A 318 10.35 11.45 -16.30
CA ARG A 318 10.46 12.53 -15.32
C ARG A 318 9.27 12.55 -14.36
N ASN A 319 9.53 12.93 -13.11
CA ASN A 319 8.53 13.15 -12.09
C ASN A 319 8.61 14.59 -11.60
N GLU A 320 7.47 15.28 -11.63
CA GLU A 320 7.35 16.67 -11.19
C GLU A 320 6.46 16.72 -9.95
N ILE A 321 6.81 17.55 -8.98
CA ILE A 321 6.00 17.71 -7.77
C ILE A 321 5.05 18.90 -7.90
N ARG A 322 3.83 18.74 -7.38
CA ARG A 322 2.83 19.82 -7.21
C ARG A 322 2.12 19.67 -5.88
N GLN A 323 1.58 20.77 -5.36
CA GLN A 323 0.61 20.68 -4.27
C GLN A 323 -0.73 20.19 -4.83
N ALA A 324 -1.42 19.31 -4.12
CA ALA A 324 -2.78 18.94 -4.49
C ALA A 324 -3.71 20.18 -4.39
N GLU A 325 -4.39 20.51 -5.49
CA GLU A 325 -5.16 21.73 -5.68
C GLU A 325 -6.49 21.81 -4.88
N GLY A 326 -6.84 23.02 -4.41
CA GLY A 326 -8.23 23.47 -4.33
C GLY A 326 -8.41 24.83 -3.61
N PRO A 327 -9.57 25.17 -3.00
CA PRO A 327 -10.11 26.53 -3.04
C PRO A 327 -9.40 27.58 -2.17
N ARG A 328 -8.44 27.22 -1.32
CA ARG A 328 -7.56 28.18 -0.62
C ARG A 328 -6.08 27.88 -0.88
N PRO A 329 -5.58 28.04 -2.11
CA PRO A 329 -4.24 27.61 -2.53
C PRO A 329 -3.15 28.48 -1.87
N ARG A 330 -2.82 28.25 -0.58
CA ARG A 330 -1.95 29.18 0.19
C ARG A 330 -1.13 28.57 1.32
N THR A 331 -1.26 27.29 1.65
CA THR A 331 -0.44 26.71 2.72
C THR A 331 0.88 26.23 2.13
N ILE A 332 1.88 27.11 2.16
CA ILE A 332 3.28 26.77 1.89
C ILE A 332 3.72 25.75 2.96
N PRO A 333 4.41 24.65 2.59
CA PRO A 333 4.96 23.73 3.58
C PRO A 333 5.87 24.46 4.57
N SER A 334 5.86 24.09 5.85
CA SER A 334 6.81 24.64 6.81
C SER A 334 8.26 24.31 6.39
N ALA A 335 9.24 25.06 6.91
CA ALA A 335 10.66 24.77 6.64
C ALA A 335 11.06 23.34 7.02
N GLU A 336 10.52 22.79 8.11
CA GLU A 336 10.72 21.39 8.49
C GLU A 336 10.11 20.43 7.45
N ALA A 337 8.85 20.66 7.05
CA ALA A 337 8.19 19.85 6.03
C ALA A 337 8.97 19.89 4.70
N TRP A 338 9.47 21.06 4.32
CA TRP A 338 10.27 21.26 3.11
C TRP A 338 11.59 20.49 3.15
N TYR A 339 12.28 20.49 4.30
CA TYR A 339 13.52 19.72 4.48
C TYR A 339 13.28 18.23 4.24
N TRP A 340 12.26 17.66 4.89
CA TRP A 340 11.94 16.24 4.74
C TRP A 340 11.46 15.92 3.32
N LEU A 341 10.64 16.79 2.73
CA LEU A 341 10.20 16.64 1.35
C LEU A 341 11.37 16.62 0.37
N GLN A 342 12.35 17.51 0.55
CA GLN A 342 13.55 17.55 -0.28
C GLN A 342 14.35 16.25 -0.19
N HIS A 343 14.56 15.71 1.00
CA HIS A 343 15.28 14.44 1.18
C HIS A 343 14.59 13.29 0.46
N TRP A 344 13.27 13.20 0.56
CA TRP A 344 12.51 12.17 -0.15
C TRP A 344 12.54 12.37 -1.67
N CYS A 345 12.37 13.61 -2.15
CA CYS A 345 12.42 13.92 -3.58
C CYS A 345 13.78 13.59 -4.21
N GLU A 346 14.88 13.93 -3.54
CA GLU A 346 16.24 13.62 -3.98
C GLU A 346 16.48 12.11 -4.08
N ARG A 347 16.00 11.35 -3.07
CA ARG A 347 16.08 9.89 -3.04
C ARG A 347 15.32 9.23 -4.19
N GLU A 348 14.12 9.72 -4.50
CA GLU A 348 13.20 9.10 -5.47
C GLU A 348 13.28 9.73 -6.87
N GLY A 349 14.15 10.73 -7.08
CA GLY A 349 14.31 11.41 -8.36
C GLY A 349 13.09 12.22 -8.79
N VAL A 350 12.41 12.86 -7.82
CA VAL A 350 11.30 13.79 -8.06
C VAL A 350 11.86 15.20 -8.11
N ASP A 351 11.53 15.96 -9.16
CA ASP A 351 12.01 17.32 -9.34
C ASP A 351 11.24 18.27 -8.40
N LEU A 352 11.86 18.62 -7.26
CA LEU A 352 11.28 19.56 -6.31
C LEU A 352 11.25 21.01 -6.84
N SER A 353 12.06 21.35 -7.85
CA SER A 353 12.11 22.71 -8.39
C SER A 353 10.84 23.10 -9.14
N THR A 354 10.01 22.13 -9.53
CA THR A 354 8.72 22.35 -10.18
C THR A 354 7.59 22.60 -9.18
N TRP A 355 7.86 22.67 -7.87
CA TRP A 355 6.84 22.88 -6.87
C TRP A 355 6.02 24.14 -7.18
N ASP A 356 4.72 23.91 -7.38
CA ASP A 356 3.75 24.96 -7.63
C ASP A 356 2.56 24.82 -6.67
N CYS A 357 2.21 25.93 -6.03
CA CYS A 357 1.03 26.08 -5.18
C CYS A 357 -0.05 26.96 -5.81
N TYR A 358 0.17 27.48 -7.04
CA TYR A 358 -0.70 28.46 -7.72
C TYR A 358 -1.40 27.92 -8.98
N SER A 359 -1.33 26.62 -9.26
CA SER A 359 -1.92 26.04 -10.49
C SER A 359 -3.44 26.01 -10.51
#